data_AF-A0A7V3D4T1-F1
#
_entry.id   AF-A0A7V3D4T1-F1
#
_cell.length_a   1.000
_cell.length_b   1.000
_cell.length_c   1.000
_cell.angle_alpha   90.00
_cell.angle_beta   90.00
_cell.angle_gamma   90.00
#
_symmetry.space_group_name_H-M   'P 1'
#
loop_
_entity.id
_entity.type
_entity.pdbx_description
1 polymer ?
#
loop_
_entity_poly.entity_id
_entity_poly.type
_entity_poly.pdbx_seq_one_letter_code
_entity_poly.pdbx_strand_id
1 'polypeptide(L)'
;MVVAKISCPECEAVLRPAKPLTPGKKVACPRCGHKFTVPGLEEPEDRKPEKTRKESRVTPEPPRGKESKKKDEDEEENTYGLMDTGEEEEEETTSRKPRINYAPDLSVKDPRGPASARLALPSDILMGGGAFICFAGLIFFCVQIWPFLFSEDGTAVTAKDAVQAWEKQNPDKAPKRKEGEEDIREITLENLKKEATGSTATPEGKAKYELYESMKKEDVNSRILWAILSIVVVVYFAVLASAAVRLRNLDSYRWAMTAGIMGVVLGAGVLVIVLLKDEKIIEAFEYKPE
;
A
#
# COMPACT_ATOMS: atom_id res chain seq x y z
N MET A 1 -22.26 11.07 -3.60
CA MET A 1 -23.69 11.10 -3.23
C MET A 1 -24.47 11.73 -4.37
N VAL A 2 -25.33 10.96 -5.04
CA VAL A 2 -26.12 11.46 -6.17
C VAL A 2 -27.29 12.26 -5.61
N VAL A 3 -27.25 13.59 -5.72
CA VAL A 3 -28.36 14.45 -5.32
C VAL A 3 -29.39 14.42 -6.45
N ALA A 4 -30.53 13.76 -6.23
CA ALA A 4 -31.63 13.73 -7.19
C ALA A 4 -32.11 15.16 -7.49
N LYS A 5 -32.05 15.57 -8.75
CA LYS A 5 -32.56 16.87 -9.23
C LYS A 5 -34.05 16.71 -9.55
N ILE A 6 -34.90 17.44 -8.86
CA ILE A 6 -36.36 17.42 -9.09
C ILE A 6 -36.77 18.79 -9.67
N SER A 7 -37.48 18.80 -10.79
CA SER A 7 -38.04 20.00 -11.42
C SER A 7 -39.50 20.22 -10.99
N CYS A 8 -39.86 21.46 -10.69
CA CYS A 8 -41.26 21.84 -10.42
C CYS A 8 -42.08 21.86 -11.72
N PRO A 9 -43.28 21.26 -11.77
CA PRO A 9 -44.07 21.16 -13.00
C PRO A 9 -44.67 22.49 -13.50
N GLU A 10 -44.83 23.51 -12.63
CA GLU A 10 -45.42 24.79 -13.05
C GLU A 10 -44.39 25.85 -13.46
N CYS A 11 -43.22 25.88 -12.83
CA CYS A 11 -42.22 26.94 -13.04
C CYS A 11 -40.84 26.44 -13.48
N GLU A 12 -40.71 25.14 -13.71
CA GLU A 12 -39.48 24.45 -14.14
C GLU A 12 -38.25 24.68 -13.25
N ALA A 13 -38.43 25.25 -12.06
CA ALA A 13 -37.36 25.48 -11.11
C ALA A 13 -36.80 24.14 -10.61
N VAL A 14 -35.48 23.98 -10.69
CA VAL A 14 -34.76 22.79 -10.18
C VAL A 14 -34.53 22.95 -8.69
N LEU A 15 -35.14 22.09 -7.89
CA LEU A 15 -35.00 22.08 -6.43
C LEU A 15 -33.82 21.19 -6.02
N ARG A 16 -32.97 21.70 -5.11
CA ARG A 16 -31.84 20.97 -4.51
C ARG A 16 -32.06 20.82 -3.00
N PRO A 17 -32.86 19.84 -2.56
CA PRO A 17 -33.10 19.64 -1.14
C PRO A 17 -31.82 19.15 -0.44
N ALA A 18 -31.53 19.69 0.74
CA ALA A 18 -30.35 19.33 1.54
C ALA A 18 -30.43 17.91 2.13
N LYS A 19 -31.63 17.31 2.16
CA LYS A 19 -31.88 15.93 2.58
C LYS A 19 -32.58 15.18 1.44
N PRO A 20 -32.21 13.92 1.14
CA PRO A 20 -32.90 13.12 0.14
C PRO A 20 -34.38 13.01 0.53
N LEU A 21 -35.26 13.37 -0.41
CA LEU A 21 -36.70 13.29 -0.19
C LEU A 21 -37.17 11.87 -0.47
N THR A 22 -37.92 11.28 0.47
CA THR A 22 -38.59 10.00 0.25
C THR A 22 -39.69 10.17 -0.80
N PRO A 23 -39.88 9.20 -1.71
CA PRO A 23 -40.93 9.26 -2.72
C PRO A 23 -42.31 9.39 -2.06
N GLY A 24 -43.24 10.11 -2.71
CA GLY A 24 -44.59 10.36 -2.21
C GLY A 24 -44.75 11.53 -1.23
N LYS A 25 -43.67 12.16 -0.75
CA LYS A 25 -43.77 13.35 0.12
C LYS A 25 -44.16 14.59 -0.69
N LYS A 26 -45.15 15.35 -0.20
CA LYS A 26 -45.56 16.64 -0.79
C LYS A 26 -44.53 17.71 -0.47
N VAL A 27 -43.99 18.38 -1.49
CA VAL A 27 -43.06 19.50 -1.36
C VAL A 27 -43.64 20.75 -2.00
N ALA A 28 -43.42 21.91 -1.37
CA ALA A 28 -43.83 23.21 -1.89
C ALA A 28 -42.66 23.85 -2.66
N CYS A 29 -42.91 24.32 -3.87
CA CYS A 29 -41.90 25.03 -4.64
C CYS A 29 -41.65 26.43 -4.02
N PRO A 30 -40.40 26.82 -3.70
CA PRO A 30 -40.09 28.14 -3.15
C PRO A 30 -40.27 29.28 -4.18
N ARG A 31 -40.36 28.98 -5.47
CA ARG A 31 -40.55 30.00 -6.52
C ARG A 31 -42.02 30.34 -6.80
N CYS A 32 -42.90 29.34 -6.89
CA CYS A 32 -44.32 29.55 -7.23
C CYS A 32 -45.31 29.12 -6.13
N GLY A 33 -44.86 28.47 -5.06
CA GLY A 33 -45.73 28.00 -3.97
C GLY A 33 -46.54 26.73 -4.27
N HIS A 34 -46.50 26.22 -5.51
CA HIS A 34 -47.23 25.02 -5.92
C HIS A 34 -46.76 23.78 -5.13
N LYS A 35 -47.71 23.01 -4.59
CA LYS A 35 -47.46 21.78 -3.81
C LYS A 35 -47.61 20.57 -4.71
N PHE A 36 -46.52 19.88 -4.99
CA PHE A 36 -46.53 18.66 -5.81
C PHE A 36 -45.94 17.47 -5.04
N THR A 37 -46.37 16.27 -5.40
CA THR A 37 -45.83 15.00 -4.88
C THR A 37 -44.63 14.59 -5.72
N VAL A 38 -43.52 14.25 -5.06
CA VAL A 38 -42.35 13.69 -5.76
C VAL A 38 -42.77 12.36 -6.41
N PRO A 39 -42.72 12.21 -7.75
CA PRO A 39 -43.05 10.96 -8.41
C PRO A 39 -42.09 9.90 -7.89
N GLY A 40 -42.65 8.83 -7.32
CA GLY A 40 -41.86 7.66 -6.98
C GLY A 40 -41.27 7.13 -8.27
N LEU A 41 -39.95 7.01 -8.32
CA LEU A 41 -39.32 6.14 -9.29
C LEU A 41 -39.83 4.75 -8.93
N GLU A 42 -40.81 4.24 -9.70
CA GLU A 42 -41.20 2.84 -9.61
C GLU A 42 -39.93 2.04 -9.88
N GLU A 43 -39.36 1.46 -8.83
CA GLU A 43 -38.30 0.48 -8.97
C GLU A 43 -38.84 -0.62 -9.89
N PRO A 44 -38.10 -1.01 -10.96
CA PRO A 44 -38.58 -2.02 -11.88
C PRO A 44 -38.89 -3.31 -11.10
N GLU A 45 -40.14 -3.76 -11.16
CA GLU A 45 -40.57 -5.03 -10.58
C GLU A 45 -39.81 -6.18 -11.25
N ASP A 46 -38.81 -6.72 -10.55
CA ASP A 46 -38.10 -7.90 -10.98
C ASP A 46 -39.03 -9.12 -11.02
N ARG A 47 -39.06 -9.73 -12.21
CA ARG A 47 -39.84 -10.92 -12.53
C ARG A 47 -39.35 -12.11 -11.70
N LYS A 48 -40.22 -12.55 -10.79
CA LYS A 48 -40.11 -13.80 -10.03
C LYS A 48 -40.21 -15.02 -10.95
N PRO A 49 -39.16 -15.88 -11.10
CA PRO A 49 -39.28 -17.11 -11.86
C PRO A 49 -39.96 -18.23 -11.05
N GLU A 50 -40.74 -19.03 -11.76
CA GLU A 50 -41.48 -20.21 -11.32
C GLU A 50 -40.56 -21.33 -10.78
N LYS A 51 -41.01 -21.96 -9.69
CA LYS A 51 -40.35 -23.10 -9.05
C LYS A 51 -40.52 -24.39 -9.87
N THR A 52 -39.44 -24.90 -10.46
CA THR A 52 -39.33 -26.29 -10.89
C THR A 52 -38.91 -27.20 -9.74
N ARG A 53 -39.43 -28.43 -9.79
CA ARG A 53 -39.61 -29.39 -8.69
C ARG A 53 -38.51 -30.47 -8.71
N LYS A 54 -37.92 -30.71 -7.52
CA LYS A 54 -37.35 -31.96 -6.97
C LYS A 54 -36.57 -32.91 -7.91
N GLU A 55 -35.29 -33.12 -7.59
CA GLU A 55 -34.73 -34.48 -7.58
C GLU A 55 -33.60 -34.61 -6.53
N SER A 56 -33.74 -35.61 -5.66
CA SER A 56 -32.91 -35.92 -4.51
C SER A 56 -31.69 -36.77 -4.89
N ARG A 57 -30.47 -36.38 -4.50
CA ARG A 57 -29.29 -37.24 -4.59
C ARG A 57 -28.43 -37.23 -3.32
N VAL A 58 -28.55 -38.34 -2.61
CA VAL A 58 -27.70 -39.01 -1.62
C VAL A 58 -26.34 -38.38 -1.27
N THR A 59 -26.18 -38.11 0.03
CA THR A 59 -24.95 -37.80 0.77
C THR A 59 -24.07 -39.04 0.96
N PRO A 60 -22.74 -38.96 0.76
CA PRO A 60 -21.77 -39.86 1.39
C PRO A 60 -21.10 -39.23 2.63
N GLU A 61 -20.98 -40.02 3.70
CA GLU A 61 -20.30 -39.67 4.97
C GLU A 61 -18.80 -39.38 4.81
N PRO A 62 -18.23 -38.44 5.58
CA PRO A 62 -16.78 -38.32 5.74
C PRO A 62 -16.24 -39.13 6.94
N PRO A 63 -14.97 -39.60 6.87
CA PRO A 63 -14.37 -40.48 7.87
C PRO A 63 -13.94 -39.74 9.14
N ARG A 64 -14.12 -40.40 10.28
CA ARG A 64 -13.56 -40.04 11.60
C ARG A 64 -12.02 -40.06 11.55
N GLY A 65 -11.39 -38.94 11.91
CA GLY A 65 -9.95 -38.81 12.00
C GLY A 65 -9.49 -38.10 13.28
N LYS A 66 -9.06 -38.92 14.25
CA LYS A 66 -8.08 -38.74 15.33
C LYS A 66 -7.88 -37.36 15.97
N GLU A 67 -8.22 -37.33 17.27
CA GLU A 67 -7.60 -36.48 18.28
C GLU A 67 -6.07 -36.65 18.33
N SER A 68 -5.35 -35.53 18.46
CA SER A 68 -4.08 -35.50 19.18
C SER A 68 -4.00 -34.24 20.02
N LYS A 69 -4.09 -34.44 21.34
CA LYS A 69 -3.67 -33.49 22.38
C LYS A 69 -2.21 -33.09 22.19
N LYS A 70 -1.91 -31.79 22.29
CA LYS A 70 -0.79 -31.30 23.08
C LYS A 70 -1.06 -29.86 23.53
N LYS A 71 -0.95 -29.68 24.85
CA LYS A 71 -0.84 -28.42 25.60
C LYS A 71 0.38 -27.62 25.11
N ASP A 72 0.29 -26.30 25.23
CA ASP A 72 1.12 -25.42 26.09
C ASP A 72 0.56 -23.98 25.86
N GLU A 73 -0.18 -23.42 26.83
CA GLU A 73 0.31 -22.40 27.77
C GLU A 73 0.89 -21.17 27.03
N ASP A 74 0.06 -20.14 26.83
CA ASP A 74 0.34 -18.77 27.30
C ASP A 74 -0.91 -17.88 27.17
N GLU A 75 -1.12 -17.10 28.22
CA GLU A 75 -2.22 -16.19 28.51
C GLU A 75 -2.31 -15.03 27.50
N GLU A 76 -3.50 -14.74 26.97
CA GLU A 76 -3.91 -13.36 26.66
C GLU A 76 -5.43 -13.27 26.40
N GLU A 77 -6.14 -12.89 27.46
CA GLU A 77 -7.23 -11.90 27.47
C GLU A 77 -8.32 -11.99 26.39
N ASN A 78 -9.27 -12.93 26.56
CA ASN A 78 -10.58 -12.90 25.90
C ASN A 78 -11.41 -11.69 26.40
N THR A 79 -11.38 -10.56 25.69
CA THR A 79 -12.10 -9.32 26.07
C THR A 79 -13.58 -9.26 25.68
N TYR A 80 -14.20 -10.37 25.26
CA TYR A 80 -15.66 -10.46 25.13
C TYR A 80 -16.15 -11.81 25.63
N GLY A 81 -16.18 -11.95 26.96
CA GLY A 81 -16.99 -12.96 27.63
C GLY A 81 -18.46 -12.71 27.30
N LEU A 82 -19.00 -13.52 26.40
CA LEU A 82 -20.44 -13.76 26.32
C LEU A 82 -20.84 -14.23 27.72
N MET A 83 -21.66 -13.46 28.43
CA MET A 83 -22.28 -13.95 29.65
C MET A 83 -23.07 -15.20 29.29
N ASP A 84 -22.54 -16.35 29.70
CA ASP A 84 -23.27 -17.60 29.78
C ASP A 84 -24.27 -17.42 30.92
N THR A 85 -25.39 -16.76 30.61
CA THR A 85 -26.53 -16.66 31.52
C THR A 85 -27.09 -18.07 31.63
N GLY A 86 -26.84 -18.70 32.78
CA GLY A 86 -27.31 -20.04 33.10
C GLY A 86 -28.79 -20.21 32.77
N GLU A 87 -29.06 -21.09 31.82
CA GLU A 87 -30.35 -21.71 31.57
C GLU A 87 -30.17 -23.22 31.78
N GLU A 88 -30.05 -23.61 33.06
CA GLU A 88 -30.50 -24.92 33.50
C GLU A 88 -31.94 -24.74 34.03
N GLU A 89 -32.84 -25.60 33.53
CA GLU A 89 -34.26 -25.75 33.92
C GLU A 89 -35.31 -24.82 33.27
N GLU A 90 -35.63 -25.07 32.00
CA GLU A 90 -37.02 -24.98 31.51
C GLU A 90 -37.21 -25.87 30.26
N GLU A 91 -37.07 -27.18 30.45
CA GLU A 91 -37.60 -28.17 29.52
C GLU A 91 -39.13 -28.27 29.65
N GLU A 92 -39.79 -28.51 28.52
CA GLU A 92 -41.23 -28.77 28.36
C GLU A 92 -42.18 -27.54 28.39
N THR A 93 -42.30 -26.84 27.24
CA THR A 93 -43.62 -26.47 26.65
C THR A 93 -43.54 -25.64 25.35
N THR A 94 -42.37 -25.28 24.83
CA THR A 94 -42.29 -24.44 23.61
C THR A 94 -42.18 -25.23 22.29
N SER A 95 -42.94 -26.31 22.14
CA SER A 95 -42.90 -27.22 20.97
C SER A 95 -43.69 -26.78 19.72
N ARG A 96 -43.96 -25.47 19.52
CA ARG A 96 -44.70 -24.99 18.33
C ARG A 96 -44.22 -23.66 17.73
N LYS A 97 -42.95 -23.27 17.92
CA LYS A 97 -42.35 -22.24 17.06
C LYS A 97 -41.61 -22.95 15.91
N PRO A 98 -42.05 -22.81 14.65
CA PRO A 98 -41.30 -23.39 13.53
C PRO A 98 -39.89 -22.80 13.57
N ARG A 99 -38.86 -23.66 13.54
CA ARG A 99 -37.48 -23.23 13.31
C ARG A 99 -37.44 -22.62 11.92
N ILE A 100 -37.71 -21.31 11.83
CA ILE A 100 -37.48 -20.56 10.61
C ILE A 100 -35.96 -20.51 10.52
N ASN A 101 -35.38 -21.41 9.72
CA ASN A 101 -34.01 -21.28 9.26
C ASN A 101 -33.95 -20.04 8.39
N TYR A 102 -33.87 -18.87 9.04
CA TYR A 102 -33.36 -17.63 8.47
C TYR A 102 -31.84 -17.76 8.27
N ALA A 103 -31.36 -18.91 7.81
CA ALA A 103 -30.05 -18.96 7.19
C ALA A 103 -30.24 -18.20 5.88
N PRO A 104 -29.67 -16.99 5.73
CA PRO A 104 -29.68 -16.31 4.44
C PRO A 104 -29.19 -17.31 3.42
N ASP A 105 -29.84 -17.41 2.27
CA ASP A 105 -29.51 -18.42 1.28
C ASP A 105 -28.09 -18.15 0.76
N LEU A 106 -27.09 -18.78 1.40
CA LEU A 106 -25.67 -18.70 1.06
C LEU A 106 -25.38 -19.34 -0.32
N SER A 107 -26.42 -19.86 -0.99
CA SER A 107 -26.36 -20.38 -2.36
C SER A 107 -26.14 -19.29 -3.41
N VAL A 108 -26.43 -18.01 -3.11
CA VAL A 108 -25.99 -16.90 -3.97
C VAL A 108 -24.51 -16.66 -3.68
N LYS A 109 -23.66 -17.54 -4.21
CA LYS A 109 -22.21 -17.38 -4.16
C LYS A 109 -21.84 -16.17 -5.02
N ASP A 110 -21.67 -15.03 -4.38
CA ASP A 110 -21.02 -13.87 -4.99
C ASP A 110 -19.69 -14.34 -5.62
N PRO A 111 -19.51 -14.22 -6.95
CA PRO A 111 -18.28 -14.65 -7.62
C PRO A 111 -17.03 -13.94 -7.08
N ARG A 112 -17.18 -12.80 -6.39
CA ARG A 112 -16.08 -12.05 -5.76
C ARG A 112 -15.41 -12.78 -4.60
N GLY A 113 -16.13 -13.63 -3.86
CA GLY A 113 -15.56 -14.36 -2.73
C GLY A 113 -14.41 -15.29 -3.16
N PRO A 114 -14.68 -16.26 -4.06
CA PRO A 114 -13.64 -17.15 -4.58
C PRO A 114 -12.53 -16.44 -5.35
N ALA A 115 -12.87 -15.38 -6.10
CA ALA A 115 -11.88 -14.60 -6.86
C ALA A 115 -10.93 -13.81 -5.94
N SER A 116 -11.47 -13.14 -4.91
CA SER A 116 -10.66 -12.41 -3.93
C SER A 116 -9.76 -13.35 -3.13
N ALA A 117 -10.23 -14.55 -2.77
CA ALA A 117 -9.39 -15.55 -2.10
C ALA A 117 -8.19 -16.00 -2.94
N ARG A 118 -8.35 -16.12 -4.27
CA ARG A 118 -7.24 -16.47 -5.18
C ARG A 118 -6.24 -15.33 -5.38
N LEU A 119 -6.73 -14.09 -5.40
CA LEU A 119 -5.89 -12.90 -5.54
C LEU A 119 -5.25 -12.45 -4.23
N ALA A 120 -5.75 -12.92 -3.08
CA ALA A 120 -5.23 -12.53 -1.76
C ALA A 120 -3.73 -12.82 -1.62
N LEU A 121 -3.29 -14.04 -1.92
CA LEU A 121 -1.88 -14.42 -1.76
C LEU A 121 -0.92 -13.56 -2.61
N PRO A 122 -1.09 -13.43 -3.94
CA PRO A 122 -0.20 -12.60 -4.74
C PRO A 122 -0.34 -11.11 -4.41
N SER A 123 -1.54 -10.65 -4.03
CA SER A 123 -1.75 -9.27 -3.59
C SER A 123 -1.05 -8.97 -2.27
N ASP A 124 -1.04 -9.90 -1.32
CA ASP A 124 -0.40 -9.72 -0.02
C ASP A 124 1.12 -9.72 -0.15
N ILE A 125 1.68 -10.57 -1.04
CA ILE A 125 3.10 -10.52 -1.40
C ILE A 125 3.46 -9.17 -2.02
N LEU A 126 2.63 -8.68 -2.94
CA LEU A 126 2.90 -7.43 -3.67
C LEU A 126 2.72 -6.20 -2.78
N MET A 127 1.72 -6.21 -1.88
CA MET A 127 1.50 -5.17 -0.87
C MET A 127 2.60 -5.18 0.20
N GLY A 128 2.93 -6.35 0.74
CA GLY A 128 3.97 -6.51 1.75
C GLY A 128 5.36 -6.18 1.22
N GLY A 129 5.71 -6.71 0.04
CA GLY A 129 6.98 -6.41 -0.63
C GLY A 129 7.09 -4.94 -1.04
N GLY A 130 6.01 -4.36 -1.58
CA GLY A 130 5.96 -2.94 -1.91
C GLY A 130 6.11 -2.03 -0.69
N ALA A 131 5.41 -2.34 0.41
CA ALA A 131 5.52 -1.60 1.66
C ALA A 131 6.94 -1.70 2.24
N PHE A 132 7.52 -2.90 2.28
CA PHE A 132 8.88 -3.10 2.78
C PHE A 132 9.92 -2.30 1.98
N ILE A 133 9.86 -2.34 0.65
CA ILE A 133 10.80 -1.59 -0.20
C ILE A 133 10.56 -0.09 -0.08
N CYS A 134 9.31 0.36 0.07
CA CYS A 134 9.00 1.75 0.34
C CYS A 134 9.65 2.25 1.65
N PHE A 135 9.53 1.49 2.74
CA PHE A 135 10.20 1.80 4.00
C PHE A 135 11.73 1.75 3.88
N ALA A 136 12.29 0.75 3.22
CA ALA A 136 13.72 0.65 2.96
C ALA A 136 14.23 1.84 2.14
N GLY A 137 13.45 2.30 1.14
CA GLY A 137 13.75 3.48 0.33
C GLY A 137 13.77 4.77 1.16
N LEU A 138 12.84 4.92 2.10
CA LEU A 138 12.83 6.06 3.04
C LEU A 138 14.04 6.04 3.99
N ILE A 139 14.39 4.87 4.53
CA ILE A 139 15.59 4.73 5.37
C ILE A 139 16.85 5.08 4.55
N PHE A 140 16.95 4.54 3.33
CA PHE A 140 18.06 4.83 2.43
C PHE A 140 18.16 6.33 2.11
N PHE A 141 17.03 6.99 1.83
CA PHE A 141 16.97 8.44 1.64
C PHE A 141 17.52 9.21 2.85
N CYS A 142 17.09 8.85 4.06
CA CYS A 142 17.59 9.47 5.30
C CYS A 142 19.10 9.27 5.46
N VAL A 143 19.62 8.08 5.16
CA VAL A 143 21.07 7.80 5.21
C VAL A 143 21.84 8.63 4.18
N GLN A 144 21.29 8.86 3.00
CA GLN A 144 21.96 9.69 1.97
C GLN A 144 21.95 11.19 2.32
N ILE A 145 20.87 11.67 2.94
CA ILE A 145 20.76 13.06 3.39
C ILE A 145 21.54 13.34 4.67
N TRP A 146 21.80 12.31 5.49
CA TRP A 146 22.43 12.47 6.80
C TRP A 146 23.71 13.33 6.78
N PRO A 147 24.70 13.12 5.87
CA PRO A 147 25.91 13.95 5.86
C PRO A 147 25.65 15.40 5.46
N PHE A 148 24.60 15.68 4.69
CA PHE A 148 24.22 17.07 4.39
C PHE A 148 23.65 17.80 5.61
N LEU A 149 23.05 17.08 6.56
CA LEU A 149 22.49 17.67 7.78
C LEU A 149 23.51 17.83 8.89
N PHE A 150 24.46 16.89 9.01
CA PHE A 150 25.38 16.82 10.15
C PHE A 150 26.84 17.16 9.84
N SER A 151 27.25 17.21 8.57
CA SER A 151 28.61 17.64 8.20
C SER A 151 28.59 19.09 7.78
N GLU A 152 29.40 19.94 8.42
CA GLU A 152 29.56 21.35 8.05
C GLU A 152 29.98 21.51 6.58
N ASP A 153 30.76 20.54 6.09
CA ASP A 153 31.22 20.49 4.70
C ASP A 153 30.23 19.86 3.71
N GLY A 154 29.14 19.26 4.20
CA GLY A 154 28.13 18.56 3.40
C GLY A 154 28.63 17.30 2.69
N THR A 155 29.79 16.77 3.07
CA THR A 155 30.44 15.61 2.41
C THR A 155 31.00 14.62 3.39
N ALA A 156 31.00 13.34 3.01
CA ALA A 156 31.66 12.30 3.81
C ALA A 156 33.16 12.16 3.48
N VAL A 157 33.63 12.80 2.40
CA VAL A 157 35.04 12.75 1.98
C VAL A 157 35.89 13.54 2.98
N THR A 158 36.77 12.85 3.68
CA THR A 158 37.72 13.48 4.57
C THR A 158 38.97 13.93 3.80
N ALA A 159 39.66 14.95 4.32
CA ALA A 159 40.96 15.37 3.80
C ALA A 159 41.98 14.21 3.72
N LYS A 160 41.88 13.24 4.63
CA LYS A 160 42.73 12.05 4.67
C LYS A 160 42.50 11.16 3.44
N ASP A 161 41.24 10.96 3.04
CA ASP A 161 40.90 10.14 1.88
C ASP A 161 41.48 10.72 0.58
N ALA A 162 41.44 12.05 0.44
CA ALA A 162 42.01 12.73 -0.73
C ALA A 162 43.55 12.61 -0.76
N VAL A 163 44.22 12.73 0.39
CA VAL A 163 45.67 12.51 0.47
C VAL A 163 46.03 11.07 0.15
N GLN A 164 45.29 10.10 0.69
CA GLN A 164 45.51 8.68 0.42
C GLN A 164 45.25 8.32 -1.05
N ALA A 165 44.21 8.90 -1.67
CA ALA A 165 43.94 8.75 -3.09
C ALA A 165 45.06 9.35 -3.95
N TRP A 166 45.57 10.52 -3.58
CA TRP A 166 46.70 11.17 -4.25
C TRP A 166 47.98 10.34 -4.14
N GLU A 167 48.29 9.81 -2.95
CA GLU A 167 49.45 8.96 -2.71
C GLU A 167 49.38 7.67 -3.53
N LYS A 168 48.19 7.08 -3.65
CA LYS A 168 47.95 5.90 -4.50
C LYS A 168 48.17 6.20 -5.99
N GLN A 169 47.85 7.42 -6.44
CA GLN A 169 48.11 7.86 -7.81
C GLN A 169 49.57 8.25 -8.07
N ASN A 170 50.32 8.62 -7.01
CA ASN A 170 51.70 9.13 -7.10
C ASN A 170 52.63 8.38 -6.13
N PRO A 171 52.86 7.07 -6.31
CA PRO A 171 53.64 6.26 -5.36
C PRO A 171 55.09 6.75 -5.18
N ASP A 172 55.70 7.29 -6.24
CA ASP A 172 57.09 7.80 -6.20
C ASP A 172 57.25 9.06 -5.34
N LYS A 173 56.15 9.79 -5.12
CA LYS A 173 56.12 11.04 -4.35
C LYS A 173 55.55 10.84 -2.95
N ALA A 174 55.08 9.64 -2.63
CA ALA A 174 54.56 9.34 -1.31
C ALA A 174 55.71 9.41 -0.29
N PRO A 175 55.58 10.18 0.81
CA PRO A 175 56.59 10.18 1.86
C PRO A 175 56.72 8.75 2.39
N LYS A 176 57.97 8.24 2.48
CA LYS A 176 58.23 6.93 3.10
C LYS A 176 57.86 7.01 4.58
N ARG A 177 56.63 6.64 4.94
CA ARG A 177 56.19 6.54 6.35
C ARG A 177 57.11 5.56 7.04
N LYS A 178 57.80 6.04 8.09
CA LYS A 178 58.49 5.14 9.00
C LYS A 178 57.43 4.41 9.81
N GLU A 179 57.47 3.08 9.81
CA GLU A 179 56.59 2.26 10.66
C GLU A 179 56.72 2.74 12.11
N GLY A 180 55.64 3.24 12.70
CA GLY A 180 55.59 3.76 14.07
C GLY A 180 55.51 5.29 14.22
N GLU A 181 55.64 6.06 13.14
CA GLU A 181 55.32 7.50 13.17
C GLU A 181 53.82 7.68 12.89
N GLU A 182 52.98 7.35 13.89
CA GLU A 182 51.56 7.65 13.84
C GLU A 182 51.36 9.17 13.84
N ASP A 183 51.26 9.75 12.65
CA ASP A 183 50.10 10.51 12.15
C ASP A 183 49.39 11.53 13.08
N ILE A 184 50.10 12.14 14.05
CA ILE A 184 49.52 13.18 14.93
C ILE A 184 49.35 14.55 14.26
N ARG A 185 49.90 14.76 13.05
CA ARG A 185 49.44 15.91 12.26
C ARG A 185 48.09 15.55 11.67
N GLU A 186 47.05 15.85 12.43
CA GLU A 186 45.70 15.96 11.93
C GLU A 186 45.76 16.80 10.66
N ILE A 187 45.70 16.14 9.50
CA ILE A 187 45.68 16.80 8.21
C ILE A 187 44.30 17.45 8.14
N THR A 188 44.23 18.64 8.71
CA THR A 188 43.04 19.46 8.67
C THR A 188 42.92 20.04 7.27
N LEU A 189 41.67 20.19 6.82
CA LEU A 189 41.34 20.87 5.57
C LEU A 189 42.03 22.23 5.47
N GLU A 190 42.13 22.94 6.59
CA GLU A 190 42.81 24.23 6.67
C GLU A 190 44.28 24.15 6.28
N ASN A 191 44.99 23.10 6.69
CA ASN A 191 46.41 22.92 6.36
C ASN A 191 46.58 22.65 4.87
N LEU A 192 45.76 21.77 4.29
CA LEU A 192 45.72 21.53 2.83
C LEU A 192 45.42 22.82 2.06
N LYS A 193 44.44 23.60 2.53
CA LYS A 193 44.08 24.87 1.90
C LYS A 193 45.22 25.89 2.00
N LYS A 194 45.90 25.98 3.16
CA LYS A 194 47.08 26.86 3.37
C LYS A 194 48.24 26.44 2.48
N GLU A 195 48.49 25.14 2.30
CA GLU A 195 49.50 24.63 1.37
C GLU A 195 49.16 24.90 -0.11
N ALA A 196 47.88 24.95 -0.47
CA ALA A 196 47.46 25.25 -1.84
C ALA A 196 47.46 26.76 -2.16
N THR A 197 47.10 27.61 -1.20
CA THR A 197 46.82 29.05 -1.41
C THR A 197 47.86 30.00 -0.81
N GLY A 198 48.75 29.52 0.06
CA GLY A 198 49.75 30.34 0.75
C GLY A 198 50.89 30.84 -0.14
N SER A 199 51.67 31.79 0.36
CA SER A 199 52.88 32.30 -0.31
C SER A 199 53.96 31.22 -0.53
N THR A 200 53.89 30.12 0.23
CA THR A 200 54.73 28.93 0.10
C THR A 200 54.01 27.78 -0.61
N ALA A 201 53.08 28.08 -1.53
CA ALA A 201 52.30 27.05 -2.19
C ALA A 201 53.20 26.11 -3.02
N THR A 202 53.25 24.85 -2.61
CA THR A 202 53.94 23.80 -3.36
C THR A 202 53.03 23.31 -4.50
N PRO A 203 53.59 22.89 -5.65
CA PRO A 203 52.77 22.30 -6.72
C PRO A 203 52.04 21.04 -6.24
N GLU A 204 52.59 20.32 -5.26
CA GLU A 204 51.98 19.14 -4.66
C GLU A 204 50.76 19.49 -3.80
N GLY A 205 50.85 20.55 -2.97
CA GLY A 205 49.72 21.01 -2.16
C GLY A 205 48.53 21.43 -3.02
N LYS A 206 48.79 22.11 -4.15
CA LYS A 206 47.76 22.46 -5.13
C LYS A 206 47.10 21.23 -5.74
N ALA A 207 47.89 20.23 -6.18
CA ALA A 207 47.36 19.00 -6.75
C ALA A 207 46.51 18.18 -5.76
N LYS A 208 46.93 18.11 -4.49
CA LYS A 208 46.16 17.44 -3.42
C LYS A 208 44.83 18.14 -3.15
N TYR A 209 44.85 19.48 -3.09
CA TYR A 209 43.64 20.27 -2.87
C TYR A 209 42.67 20.20 -4.06
N GLU A 210 43.17 20.24 -5.30
CA GLU A 210 42.35 20.08 -6.50
C GLU A 210 41.68 18.69 -6.56
N LEU A 211 42.43 17.62 -6.20
CA LEU A 211 41.86 16.28 -6.09
C LEU A 211 40.81 16.18 -4.97
N TYR A 212 41.04 16.84 -3.84
CA TYR A 212 40.04 16.92 -2.78
C TYR A 212 38.75 17.61 -3.28
N GLU A 213 38.85 18.75 -3.97
CA GLU A 213 37.67 19.44 -4.51
C GLU A 213 36.93 18.61 -5.57
N SER A 214 37.65 17.87 -6.43
CA SER A 214 37.03 16.99 -7.41
C SER A 214 36.28 15.84 -6.74
N MET A 215 36.91 15.18 -5.75
CA MET A 215 36.28 14.11 -4.97
C MET A 215 35.07 14.63 -4.18
N LYS A 216 35.18 15.83 -3.58
CA LYS A 216 34.07 16.48 -2.86
C LYS A 216 32.88 16.68 -3.80
N LYS A 217 33.11 17.23 -5.00
CA LYS A 217 32.06 17.47 -5.99
C LYS A 217 31.41 16.18 -6.49
N GLU A 218 32.20 15.12 -6.71
CA GLU A 218 31.69 13.81 -7.11
C GLU A 218 30.85 13.14 -6.01
N ASP A 219 31.28 13.21 -4.74
CA ASP A 219 30.53 12.69 -3.60
C ASP A 219 29.19 13.44 -3.44
N VAL A 220 29.20 14.79 -3.50
CA VAL A 220 27.95 15.58 -3.44
C VAL A 220 27.00 15.21 -4.58
N ASN A 221 27.48 15.19 -5.82
CA ASN A 221 26.65 14.91 -6.98
C ASN A 221 26.07 13.50 -6.94
N SER A 222 26.89 12.50 -6.57
CA SER A 222 26.44 11.12 -6.47
C SER A 222 25.39 10.95 -5.38
N ARG A 223 25.57 11.56 -4.20
CA ARG A 223 24.57 11.51 -3.12
C ARG A 223 23.26 12.17 -3.49
N ILE A 224 23.30 13.35 -4.15
CA ILE A 224 22.09 14.02 -4.64
C ILE A 224 21.35 13.12 -5.63
N LEU A 225 22.08 12.49 -6.55
CA LEU A 225 21.49 11.56 -7.52
C LEU A 225 20.85 10.35 -6.84
N TRP A 226 21.52 9.75 -5.86
CA TRP A 226 20.97 8.65 -5.06
C TRP A 226 19.76 9.07 -4.21
N ALA A 227 19.75 10.29 -3.67
CA ALA A 227 18.62 10.84 -2.94
C ALA A 227 17.40 11.02 -3.86
N ILE A 228 17.57 11.61 -5.05
CA ILE A 228 16.49 11.74 -6.04
C ILE A 228 15.97 10.37 -6.47
N LEU A 229 16.87 9.43 -6.75
CA LEU A 229 16.52 8.07 -7.13
C LEU A 229 15.68 7.39 -6.03
N SER A 230 16.05 7.55 -4.76
CA SER A 230 15.31 6.97 -3.64
C SER A 230 13.89 7.53 -3.52
N ILE A 231 13.67 8.82 -3.79
CA ILE A 231 12.33 9.42 -3.83
C ILE A 231 11.49 8.78 -4.95
N VAL A 232 12.07 8.63 -6.15
CA VAL A 232 11.38 7.98 -7.28
C VAL A 232 10.99 6.55 -6.93
N VAL A 233 11.89 5.80 -6.27
CA VAL A 233 11.64 4.44 -5.79
C VAL A 233 10.47 4.43 -4.79
N VAL A 234 10.47 5.31 -3.79
CA VAL A 234 9.39 5.42 -2.79
C VAL A 234 8.04 5.71 -3.46
N VAL A 235 7.99 6.67 -4.39
CA VAL A 235 6.75 7.00 -5.12
C VAL A 235 6.28 5.81 -5.96
N TYR A 236 7.19 5.14 -6.67
CA TYR A 236 6.86 3.95 -7.48
C TYR A 236 6.22 2.85 -6.63
N PHE A 237 6.82 2.52 -5.48
CA PHE A 237 6.32 1.47 -4.61
C PHE A 237 5.07 1.88 -3.82
N ALA A 238 4.88 3.17 -3.53
CA ALA A 238 3.63 3.68 -2.99
C ALA A 238 2.46 3.51 -3.98
N VAL A 239 2.68 3.79 -5.26
CA VAL A 239 1.69 3.56 -6.32
C VAL A 239 1.42 2.06 -6.47
N LEU A 240 2.47 1.22 -6.43
CA LEU A 240 2.32 -0.24 -6.47
C LEU A 240 1.46 -0.76 -5.31
N ALA A 241 1.72 -0.32 -4.07
CA ALA A 241 0.95 -0.71 -2.90
C ALA A 241 -0.52 -0.25 -3.00
N SER A 242 -0.77 0.98 -3.48
CA SER A 242 -2.13 1.46 -3.72
C SER A 242 -2.87 0.62 -4.78
N ALA A 243 -2.17 0.23 -5.85
CA ALA A 243 -2.73 -0.64 -6.88
C ALA A 243 -2.99 -2.07 -6.36
N ALA A 244 -2.15 -2.58 -5.46
CA ALA A 244 -2.34 -3.86 -4.78
C ALA A 244 -3.61 -3.88 -3.92
N VAL A 245 -3.87 -2.82 -3.16
CA VAL A 245 -5.11 -2.70 -2.36
C VAL A 245 -6.34 -2.75 -3.27
N ARG A 246 -6.32 -2.05 -4.41
CA ARG A 246 -7.42 -2.08 -5.39
C ARG A 246 -7.57 -3.43 -6.09
N LEU A 247 -6.46 -4.15 -6.29
CA LEU A 247 -6.46 -5.52 -6.80
C LEU A 247 -7.19 -6.46 -5.82
N ARG A 248 -6.87 -6.37 -4.52
CA ARG A 248 -7.50 -7.19 -3.48
C ARG A 248 -9.00 -6.93 -3.32
N ASN A 249 -9.40 -5.65 -3.43
CA ASN A 249 -10.80 -5.25 -3.31
C ASN A 249 -11.64 -5.51 -4.57
N LEU A 250 -11.02 -5.97 -5.66
CA LEU A 250 -11.68 -6.14 -6.97
C LEU A 250 -12.33 -4.85 -7.50
N ASP A 251 -11.79 -3.68 -7.13
CA ASP A 251 -12.42 -2.38 -7.45
C ASP A 251 -12.28 -2.01 -8.94
N SER A 252 -11.17 -2.37 -9.57
CA SER A 252 -10.88 -1.99 -10.95
C SER A 252 -9.89 -2.92 -11.64
N TYR A 253 -10.34 -3.56 -12.72
CA TYR A 253 -9.48 -4.42 -13.55
C TYR A 253 -8.27 -3.68 -14.15
N ARG A 254 -8.43 -2.41 -14.51
CA ARG A 254 -7.31 -1.61 -15.05
C ARG A 254 -6.21 -1.40 -14.02
N TRP A 255 -6.59 -1.07 -12.79
CA TRP A 255 -5.62 -0.93 -11.68
C TRP A 255 -4.99 -2.26 -11.30
N ALA A 256 -5.75 -3.34 -11.33
CA ALA A 256 -5.23 -4.70 -11.15
C ALA A 256 -4.16 -5.05 -12.20
N MET A 257 -4.40 -4.75 -13.47
CA MET A 257 -3.42 -4.94 -14.54
C MET A 257 -2.18 -4.06 -14.37
N THR A 258 -2.36 -2.79 -13.97
CA THR A 258 -1.22 -1.91 -13.64
C THR A 258 -0.39 -2.46 -12.49
N ALA A 259 -1.03 -2.97 -11.43
CA ALA A 259 -0.34 -3.64 -10.32
C ALA A 259 0.46 -4.85 -10.80
N GLY A 260 -0.14 -5.67 -11.67
CA GLY A 260 0.53 -6.81 -12.30
C GLY A 260 1.77 -6.41 -13.09
N ILE A 261 1.67 -5.38 -13.95
CA ILE A 261 2.78 -4.90 -14.78
C ILE A 261 3.89 -4.29 -13.92
N MET A 262 3.55 -3.41 -12.98
CA MET A 262 4.54 -2.79 -12.09
C MET A 262 5.19 -3.80 -11.13
N GLY A 263 4.43 -4.82 -10.72
CA GLY A 263 4.89 -5.91 -9.86
C GLY A 263 5.82 -6.90 -10.55
N VAL A 264 6.01 -6.83 -11.88
CA VAL A 264 6.94 -7.72 -12.60
C VAL A 264 8.37 -7.55 -12.08
N VAL A 265 8.73 -6.33 -11.67
CA VAL A 265 10.04 -6.03 -11.06
C VAL A 265 10.29 -6.88 -9.80
N LEU A 266 9.24 -7.26 -9.07
CA LEU A 266 9.30 -8.12 -7.89
C LEU A 266 9.11 -9.62 -8.21
N GLY A 267 8.94 -9.99 -9.47
CA GLY A 267 8.58 -11.35 -9.90
C GLY A 267 7.11 -11.71 -9.64
N ALA A 268 6.51 -11.23 -8.55
CA ALA A 268 5.12 -11.49 -8.18
C ALA A 268 4.10 -10.99 -9.21
N GLY A 269 4.43 -9.94 -9.99
CA GLY A 269 3.55 -9.39 -11.01
C GLY A 269 3.21 -10.37 -12.14
N VAL A 270 4.12 -11.30 -12.47
CA VAL A 270 3.85 -12.32 -13.50
C VAL A 270 2.72 -13.26 -13.04
N LEU A 271 2.73 -13.67 -11.77
CA LEU A 271 1.66 -14.50 -11.20
C LEU A 271 0.32 -13.77 -11.21
N VAL A 272 0.32 -12.48 -10.86
CA VAL A 272 -0.88 -11.63 -10.94
C VAL A 272 -1.41 -11.55 -12.36
N ILE A 273 -0.55 -11.31 -13.36
CA ILE A 273 -0.97 -11.21 -14.77
C ILE A 273 -1.54 -12.55 -15.26
N VAL A 274 -0.95 -13.68 -14.87
CA VAL A 274 -1.47 -15.01 -15.23
C VAL A 274 -2.84 -15.24 -14.60
N LEU A 275 -3.03 -14.89 -13.32
CA LEU A 275 -4.33 -15.01 -12.65
C LEU A 275 -5.38 -14.06 -13.22
N LEU A 276 -5.01 -12.83 -13.60
CA LEU A 276 -5.93 -11.86 -14.19
C LEU A 276 -6.44 -12.24 -15.59
N LYS A 277 -5.87 -13.30 -16.20
CA LYS A 277 -6.38 -13.88 -17.46
C LYS A 277 -7.48 -14.93 -17.23
N ASP A 278 -7.71 -15.38 -16.01
CA ASP A 278 -8.83 -16.30 -15.73
C ASP A 278 -10.17 -15.58 -15.92
N GLU A 279 -11.04 -16.12 -16.77
CA GLU A 279 -12.38 -15.58 -17.06
C GLU A 279 -13.20 -15.38 -15.77
N LYS A 280 -13.11 -16.32 -14.82
CA LYS A 280 -13.81 -16.23 -13.51
C LYS A 280 -13.40 -15.01 -12.70
N ILE A 281 -12.15 -14.57 -12.83
CA ILE A 281 -11.66 -13.37 -12.13
C ILE A 281 -12.18 -12.12 -12.86
N ILE A 282 -12.21 -12.14 -14.20
CA ILE A 282 -12.77 -11.05 -15.01
C ILE A 282 -14.27 -10.85 -14.69
N GLU A 283 -15.05 -11.94 -14.65
CA GLU A 283 -16.47 -11.91 -14.24
C GLU A 283 -16.67 -11.30 -12.85
N ALA A 284 -15.76 -11.60 -11.90
CA ALA A 284 -15.82 -11.02 -10.56
C ALA A 284 -15.56 -9.50 -10.53
N PHE A 285 -14.73 -8.98 -11.45
CA PHE A 285 -14.54 -7.53 -11.62
C PHE A 285 -15.74 -6.83 -12.27
N GLU A 286 -16.49 -7.54 -13.12
CA GLU A 286 -17.66 -6.98 -13.82
C GLU A 286 -18.96 -7.09 -13.00
N TYR A 287 -19.00 -7.98 -12.01
CA TYR A 287 -20.17 -8.17 -11.14
C TYR A 287 -20.60 -6.86 -10.48
N LYS A 288 -21.84 -6.44 -10.74
CA LYS A 288 -22.53 -5.34 -10.05
C LYS A 288 -23.64 -5.96 -9.19
N PRO A 289 -23.65 -5.73 -7.86
CA PRO A 289 -24.81 -6.11 -7.07
C PRO A 289 -26.02 -5.28 -7.56
N GLU A 290 -27.11 -5.97 -7.88
CA GLU A 290 -28.41 -5.37 -8.19
C GLU A 290 -29.04 -4.77 -6.92
#